data_AF-A0A7C8B4P7-F1
#
_entry.id   AF-A0A7C8B4P7-F1
#
_cell.length_a   1.000
_cell.length_b   1.000
_cell.length_c   1.000
_cell.angle_alpha   90.00
_cell.angle_beta   90.00
_cell.angle_gamma   90.00
#
_symmetry.space_group_name_H-M   'P 1'
#
loop_
_entity.id
_entity.type
_entity.pdbx_description
1 polymer ?
#
loop_
_entity_poly.entity_id
_entity_poly.type
_entity_poly.pdbx_seq_one_letter_code
_entity_poly.pdbx_strand_id
1 'polypeptide(L)'
;MSETKQPKLDLSNLKAGGFIKERGKDLFTIRLRVPGGRMSIPRLKKIADVADKFGGEFVHLSVRQSIELININYKNFDAVVEALGEKDQKVASCGARVRVPVACGGCEYNPNGLVDTQKSALEVDQKLFGTPTGHHKFKVAFAGCPFDCPKSATNDVGFQGAIEPVLDKAACISCGLCAKSCVPKAIVMGADNKPELTPAACIWCGDCVKVCPVSAWSVKKQGYTVRIGGKWGRNPLVGTLFATFLPEERVCEFIEVVLAWYKEKAEAHGRVRLGDIIIREGSQAFLDHLRVTFPENVVSSTIPPQVILTQVGN
;
A
#
# COMPACT_ATOMS: atom_id res chain seq x y z
N MET A 1 -12.70 37.50 -39.27
CA MET A 1 -12.32 37.25 -37.86
C MET A 1 -12.48 35.76 -37.62
N SER A 2 -11.39 34.99 -37.63
CA SER A 2 -11.47 33.55 -37.42
C SER A 2 -11.67 33.26 -35.93
N GLU A 3 -12.80 32.65 -35.61
CA GLU A 3 -13.03 32.05 -34.30
C GLU A 3 -11.97 30.95 -34.10
N THR A 4 -10.94 31.25 -33.30
CA THR A 4 -10.01 30.25 -32.80
C THR A 4 -10.82 29.36 -31.85
N LYS A 5 -11.35 28.25 -32.37
CA LYS A 5 -11.94 27.16 -31.57
C LYS A 5 -10.93 26.80 -30.48
N GLN A 6 -11.22 27.17 -29.23
CA GLN A 6 -10.43 26.72 -28.09
C GLN A 6 -10.40 25.18 -28.12
N PRO A 7 -9.21 24.55 -28.06
CA PRO A 7 -9.13 23.10 -28.05
C PRO A 7 -9.90 22.58 -26.86
N LYS A 8 -10.87 21.70 -27.13
CA LYS A 8 -11.75 21.13 -26.12
C LYS A 8 -10.90 20.27 -25.18
N LEU A 9 -10.66 20.73 -23.95
CA LEU A 9 -9.87 20.03 -22.94
C LEU A 9 -10.52 18.66 -22.62
N ASP A 10 -9.81 17.58 -22.93
CA ASP A 10 -10.23 16.23 -22.53
C ASP A 10 -9.85 15.97 -21.07
N LEU A 11 -10.82 16.21 -20.20
CA LEU A 11 -10.69 16.04 -18.74
C LEU A 11 -10.33 14.60 -18.33
N SER A 12 -10.70 13.60 -19.14
CA SER A 12 -10.43 12.20 -18.81
C SER A 12 -8.95 11.87 -19.01
N ASN A 13 -8.37 12.34 -20.12
CA ASN A 13 -6.95 12.22 -20.43
C ASN A 13 -6.09 13.08 -19.50
N LEU A 14 -6.53 14.29 -19.14
CA LEU A 14 -5.83 15.11 -18.14
C LEU A 14 -5.79 14.43 -16.77
N LYS A 15 -6.91 13.85 -16.34
CA LYS A 15 -6.96 13.09 -15.09
C LYS A 15 -6.05 11.87 -15.14
N ALA A 16 -5.99 11.16 -16.26
CA ALA A 16 -5.03 10.09 -16.47
C ALA A 16 -3.58 10.57 -16.27
N GLY A 17 -3.25 11.75 -16.78
CA GLY A 17 -1.95 12.43 -16.62
C GLY A 17 -1.71 13.09 -15.25
N GLY A 18 -2.60 12.93 -14.27
CA GLY A 18 -2.40 13.47 -12.91
C GLY A 18 -2.87 14.91 -12.69
N PHE A 19 -3.56 15.50 -13.67
CA PHE A 19 -4.16 16.83 -13.60
C PHE A 19 -5.62 16.72 -13.15
N ILE A 20 -5.95 17.34 -12.02
CA ILE A 20 -7.27 17.22 -11.37
C ILE A 20 -7.97 18.56 -11.46
N LYS A 21 -9.13 18.60 -12.13
CA LYS A 21 -9.92 19.83 -12.26
C LYS A 21 -10.39 20.33 -10.89
N GLU A 22 -10.13 21.61 -10.61
CA GLU A 22 -10.60 22.31 -9.41
C GLU A 22 -11.93 23.04 -9.64
N ARG A 23 -12.51 23.60 -8.57
CA ARG A 23 -13.74 24.41 -8.65
C ARG A 23 -13.54 25.72 -9.41
N GLY A 24 -12.36 26.32 -9.32
CA GLY A 24 -12.04 27.57 -10.00
C GLY A 24 -12.05 27.42 -11.52
N LYS A 25 -12.46 28.48 -12.23
CA LYS A 25 -12.41 28.50 -13.69
C LYS A 25 -10.97 28.27 -14.14
N ASP A 26 -10.77 27.30 -15.05
CA ASP A 26 -9.46 27.02 -15.65
C ASP A 26 -8.33 26.58 -14.71
N LEU A 27 -8.61 26.39 -13.40
CA LEU A 27 -7.65 25.92 -12.40
C LEU A 27 -7.69 24.41 -12.19
N PHE A 28 -6.52 23.84 -11.89
CA PHE A 28 -6.27 22.42 -11.70
C PHE A 28 -5.21 22.18 -10.64
N THR A 29 -5.31 21.02 -9.99
CA THR A 29 -4.29 20.46 -9.12
C THR A 29 -3.41 19.50 -9.91
N ILE A 30 -2.09 19.66 -9.82
CA ILE A 30 -1.10 18.72 -10.38
C ILE A 30 -0.55 17.87 -9.25
N ARG A 31 -0.90 16.58 -9.24
CA ARG A 31 -0.37 15.64 -8.25
C ARG A 31 1.00 15.13 -8.68
N LEU A 32 1.98 15.19 -7.79
CA LEU A 32 3.35 14.73 -8.03
C LEU A 32 3.55 13.27 -7.64
N ARG A 33 4.37 12.54 -8.40
CA ARG A 33 4.68 11.13 -8.16
C ARG A 33 5.75 11.01 -7.08
N VAL A 34 5.39 10.52 -5.89
CA VAL A 34 6.31 10.36 -4.75
C VAL A 34 6.10 8.98 -4.11
N PRO A 35 6.70 7.90 -4.67
CA PRO A 35 6.56 6.56 -4.11
C PRO A 35 7.13 6.50 -2.69
N GLY A 36 6.38 5.92 -1.77
CA GLY A 36 6.78 5.80 -0.36
C GLY A 36 6.93 7.12 0.39
N GLY A 37 6.56 8.26 -0.22
CA GLY A 37 6.68 9.58 0.40
C GLY A 37 8.11 10.12 0.51
N ARG A 38 9.09 9.53 -0.20
CA ARG A 38 10.49 9.96 -0.13
C ARG A 38 10.90 10.85 -1.29
N MET A 39 11.65 11.90 -0.97
CA MET A 39 12.27 12.82 -1.92
C MET A 39 13.59 13.33 -1.36
N SER A 40 14.52 13.65 -2.26
CA SER A 40 15.75 14.33 -1.88
C SER A 40 15.46 15.81 -1.56
N ILE A 41 16.30 16.43 -0.74
CA ILE A 41 16.19 17.87 -0.43
C ILE A 41 16.26 18.75 -1.70
N PRO A 42 17.18 18.52 -2.66
CA PRO A 42 17.18 19.27 -3.91
C PRO A 42 15.86 19.18 -4.68
N ARG A 43 15.29 17.96 -4.75
CA ARG A 43 13.99 17.73 -5.39
C ARG A 43 12.86 18.47 -4.68
N LEU A 44 12.85 18.50 -3.34
CA LEU A 44 11.86 19.26 -2.58
C LEU A 44 11.99 20.77 -2.81
N LYS A 45 13.21 21.33 -2.80
CA LYS A 45 13.46 22.74 -3.12
C LYS A 45 12.93 23.10 -4.52
N LYS A 46 13.23 22.26 -5.50
CA LYS A 46 12.75 22.43 -6.87
C LYS A 46 11.22 22.46 -6.96
N ILE A 47 10.54 21.58 -6.23
CA ILE A 47 9.07 21.56 -6.16
C ILE A 47 8.54 22.87 -5.54
N ALA A 48 9.20 23.38 -4.51
CA ALA A 48 8.84 24.64 -3.88
C ALA A 48 8.99 25.83 -4.85
N ASP A 49 10.11 25.91 -5.59
CA ASP A 49 10.33 26.97 -6.59
C ASP A 49 9.25 26.95 -7.69
N VAL A 50 8.84 25.76 -8.13
CA VAL A 50 7.76 25.60 -9.13
C VAL A 50 6.41 25.98 -8.53
N ALA A 51 6.14 25.61 -7.28
CA ALA A 51 4.90 25.97 -6.58
C ALA A 51 4.77 27.48 -6.42
N ASP A 52 5.84 28.16 -6.02
CA ASP A 52 5.89 29.62 -5.86
C ASP A 52 5.67 30.36 -7.19
N LYS A 53 6.27 29.84 -8.27
CA LYS A 53 6.16 30.47 -9.60
C LYS A 53 4.79 30.29 -10.27
N PHE A 54 4.16 29.12 -10.13
CA PHE A 54 2.99 28.75 -10.93
C PHE A 54 1.72 28.46 -10.13
N GLY A 55 1.86 28.17 -8.83
CA GLY A 55 0.79 27.74 -7.94
C GLY A 55 0.30 28.85 -7.02
N GLY A 56 -0.09 28.44 -5.82
CA GLY A 56 -0.52 29.34 -4.76
C GLY A 56 0.44 29.36 -3.57
N GLU A 57 0.00 29.96 -2.47
CA GLU A 57 0.78 30.18 -1.24
C GLU A 57 1.26 28.89 -0.54
N PHE A 58 0.69 27.74 -0.88
CA PHE A 58 1.03 26.47 -0.26
C PHE A 58 0.85 25.29 -1.22
N VAL A 59 1.52 24.19 -0.89
CA VAL A 59 1.28 22.87 -1.50
C VAL A 59 0.45 22.00 -0.56
N HIS A 60 -0.26 21.03 -1.11
CA HIS A 60 -1.03 20.07 -0.31
C HIS A 60 -0.32 18.71 -0.23
N LEU A 61 -0.28 18.12 0.97
CA LEU A 61 0.20 16.75 1.17
C LEU A 61 -0.98 15.80 1.16
N SER A 62 -1.04 14.95 0.13
CA SER A 62 -2.10 13.96 0.02
C SER A 62 -1.92 12.83 1.04
N VAL A 63 -3.02 12.16 1.39
CA VAL A 63 -3.01 10.93 2.20
C VAL A 63 -2.23 9.76 1.58
N ARG A 64 -1.74 9.91 0.34
CA ARG A 64 -0.85 8.96 -0.32
C ARG A 64 0.59 9.45 -0.41
N GLN A 65 0.98 10.38 0.45
CA GLN A 65 2.36 10.88 0.59
C GLN A 65 2.88 11.62 -0.66
N SER A 66 2.02 11.89 -1.65
CA SER A 66 2.30 12.76 -2.79
C SER A 66 2.06 14.23 -2.43
N ILE A 67 2.88 15.11 -2.99
CA ILE A 67 2.67 16.57 -3.00
C ILE A 67 1.70 16.93 -4.15
N GLU A 68 0.86 17.93 -3.92
CA GLU A 68 -0.06 18.50 -4.88
C GLU A 68 0.21 20.00 -5.05
N LEU A 69 0.48 20.40 -6.30
CA LEU A 69 0.51 21.80 -6.72
C LEU A 69 -0.91 22.22 -7.05
N ILE A 70 -1.49 23.15 -6.30
CA ILE A 70 -2.88 23.59 -6.44
C ILE A 70 -2.96 24.94 -7.16
N ASN A 71 -4.14 25.29 -7.65
CA ASN A 71 -4.42 26.55 -8.34
C ASN A 71 -3.59 26.76 -9.62
N ILE A 72 -3.20 25.68 -10.29
CA ILE A 72 -2.46 25.77 -11.55
C ILE A 72 -3.42 26.03 -12.70
N ASN A 73 -3.23 27.13 -13.43
CA ASN A 73 -3.98 27.38 -14.66
C ASN A 73 -3.58 26.37 -15.75
N TYR A 74 -4.54 25.80 -16.48
CA TYR A 74 -4.25 24.77 -17.51
C TYR A 74 -3.29 25.25 -18.60
N LYS A 75 -3.24 26.56 -18.87
CA LYS A 75 -2.32 27.16 -19.83
C LYS A 75 -0.85 27.02 -19.42
N ASN A 76 -0.59 26.78 -18.13
CA ASN A 76 0.75 26.66 -17.58
C ASN A 76 1.21 25.19 -17.44
N PHE A 77 0.44 24.20 -17.89
CA PHE A 77 0.78 22.78 -17.69
C PHE A 77 2.15 22.42 -18.26
N ASP A 78 2.42 22.78 -19.50
CA ASP A 78 3.69 22.45 -20.15
C ASP A 78 4.86 23.14 -19.44
N ALA A 79 4.70 24.43 -19.10
CA ALA A 79 5.69 25.20 -18.35
C ALA A 79 5.97 24.62 -16.96
N VAL A 80 4.95 24.10 -16.27
CA VAL A 80 5.11 23.43 -14.98
C VAL A 80 5.85 22.11 -15.14
N VAL A 81 5.47 21.28 -16.12
CA VAL A 81 6.12 19.98 -16.36
C VAL A 81 7.59 20.17 -16.76
N GLU A 82 7.87 21.13 -17.63
CA GLU A 82 9.23 21.52 -17.99
C GLU A 82 10.01 22.01 -16.78
N ALA A 83 9.42 22.92 -16.00
CA ALA A 83 10.08 23.47 -14.83
C ALA A 83 10.35 22.40 -13.75
N LEU A 84 9.46 21.42 -13.55
CA LEU A 84 9.68 20.30 -12.65
C LEU A 84 10.86 19.42 -13.10
N GLY A 85 11.10 19.31 -14.40
CA GLY A 85 12.12 18.47 -15.02
C GLY A 85 11.80 16.98 -14.85
N GLU A 86 11.52 16.26 -15.94
CA GLU A 86 11.12 14.85 -15.87
C GLU A 86 12.14 13.92 -15.18
N LYS A 87 13.41 14.32 -15.17
CA LYS A 87 14.49 13.63 -14.46
C LYS A 87 14.45 13.86 -12.94
N ASP A 88 13.92 14.99 -12.49
CA ASP A 88 13.89 15.41 -11.09
C ASP A 88 12.55 15.08 -10.43
N GLN A 89 11.43 15.45 -11.08
CA GLN A 89 10.09 15.24 -10.55
C GLN A 89 9.06 14.98 -11.65
N LYS A 90 8.39 13.82 -11.56
CA LYS A 90 7.31 13.42 -12.49
C LYS A 90 5.93 13.75 -11.95
N VAL A 91 4.98 14.04 -12.84
CA VAL A 91 3.56 14.08 -12.50
C VAL A 91 3.07 12.65 -12.22
N ALA A 92 2.19 12.50 -11.23
CA ALA A 92 1.54 11.24 -10.93
C ALA A 92 0.43 10.94 -11.93
N SER A 93 -0.36 9.90 -11.66
CA SER A 93 -1.48 9.50 -12.50
C SER A 93 -2.73 9.35 -11.65
N CYS A 94 -3.89 9.67 -12.24
CA CYS A 94 -5.19 9.40 -11.64
C CYS A 94 -6.04 8.51 -12.58
N GLY A 95 -7.28 8.22 -12.19
CA GLY A 95 -8.15 7.32 -12.95
C GLY A 95 -8.03 5.83 -12.58
N ALA A 96 -8.47 4.96 -13.50
CA ALA A 96 -8.56 3.50 -13.34
C ALA A 96 -7.22 2.83 -13.69
N ARG A 97 -6.30 2.90 -12.73
CA ARG A 97 -4.93 2.40 -12.83
C ARG A 97 -4.32 2.17 -11.46
N VAL A 98 -3.19 1.49 -11.44
CA VAL A 98 -2.31 1.39 -10.27
C VAL A 98 -1.81 2.78 -9.88
N ARG A 99 -2.04 3.17 -8.63
CA ARG A 99 -1.64 4.47 -8.06
C ARG A 99 -0.26 4.38 -7.44
N VAL A 100 0.36 5.55 -7.24
CA VAL A 100 1.63 5.69 -6.48
C VAL A 100 1.54 4.90 -5.17
N PRO A 101 2.44 3.94 -4.91
CA PRO A 101 2.42 3.12 -3.69
C PRO A 101 2.83 3.96 -2.48
N VAL A 102 2.27 3.61 -1.32
CA VAL A 102 2.56 4.27 -0.04
C VAL A 102 3.35 3.33 0.86
N ALA A 103 4.25 3.88 1.67
CA ALA A 103 5.08 3.08 2.58
C ALA A 103 5.38 3.83 3.87
N CYS A 104 5.60 3.10 4.97
CA CYS A 104 6.20 3.69 6.16
C CYS A 104 7.74 3.62 6.11
N GLY A 105 8.42 3.89 7.23
CA GLY A 105 9.88 3.88 7.30
C GLY A 105 10.55 2.50 7.14
N GLY A 106 9.78 1.41 7.14
CA GLY A 106 10.33 0.04 7.01
C GLY A 106 11.34 -0.29 8.11
N CYS A 107 12.26 -1.21 7.83
CA CYS A 107 13.37 -1.59 8.72
C CYS A 107 14.59 -0.65 8.66
N GLU A 108 14.56 0.40 7.83
CA GLU A 108 15.72 1.28 7.65
C GLU A 108 16.04 2.12 8.90
N TYR A 109 15.01 2.66 9.56
CA TYR A 109 15.18 3.49 10.75
C TYR A 109 14.11 3.31 11.83
N ASN A 110 13.02 2.57 11.54
CA ASN A 110 12.03 2.26 12.55
C ASN A 110 12.47 0.99 13.31
N PRO A 111 12.65 1.05 14.65
CA PRO A 111 13.10 -0.11 15.43
C PRO A 111 12.10 -1.27 15.45
N ASN A 112 10.88 -1.08 14.96
CA ASN A 112 9.88 -2.14 14.81
C ASN A 112 9.79 -2.68 13.39
N GLY A 113 10.48 -2.07 12.41
CA GLY A 113 10.41 -2.50 11.02
C GLY A 113 11.06 -3.86 10.79
N LEU A 114 10.33 -4.75 10.15
CA LEU A 114 10.74 -6.14 9.87
C LEU A 114 11.15 -6.35 8.40
N VAL A 115 10.86 -5.41 7.51
CA VAL A 115 11.06 -5.53 6.04
C VAL A 115 11.30 -4.15 5.42
N ASP A 116 11.91 -4.11 4.23
CA ASP A 116 12.21 -2.88 3.51
C ASP A 116 11.02 -2.42 2.65
N THR A 117 10.14 -1.67 3.29
CA THR A 117 8.95 -1.11 2.63
C THR A 117 9.26 -0.06 1.58
N GLN A 118 10.40 0.63 1.69
CA GLN A 118 10.72 1.76 0.82
C GLN A 118 11.31 1.25 -0.50
N LYS A 119 12.16 0.23 -0.44
CA LYS A 119 12.56 -0.54 -1.62
C LYS A 119 11.34 -1.16 -2.30
N SER A 120 10.48 -1.84 -1.56
CA SER A 120 9.26 -2.47 -2.11
C SER A 120 8.35 -1.47 -2.82
N ALA A 121 8.12 -0.29 -2.22
CA ALA A 121 7.33 0.76 -2.85
C ALA A 121 7.98 1.33 -4.10
N LEU A 122 9.30 1.51 -4.12
CA LEU A 122 10.01 2.00 -5.29
C LEU A 122 9.95 1.00 -6.45
N GLU A 123 10.15 -0.29 -6.19
CA GLU A 123 10.09 -1.33 -7.22
C GLU A 123 8.69 -1.45 -7.83
N VAL A 124 7.64 -1.43 -6.99
CA VAL A 124 6.25 -1.43 -7.48
C VAL A 124 5.94 -0.17 -8.27
N ASP A 125 6.43 0.98 -7.85
CA ASP A 125 6.28 2.21 -8.60
C ASP A 125 6.98 2.11 -9.97
N GLN A 126 8.22 1.64 -10.02
CA GLN A 126 8.96 1.49 -11.27
C GLN A 126 8.30 0.52 -12.25
N LYS A 127 7.82 -0.62 -11.77
CA LYS A 127 7.30 -1.70 -12.63
C LYS A 127 5.80 -1.57 -12.94
N LEU A 128 4.99 -1.11 -11.98
CA LEU A 128 3.53 -1.26 -12.04
C LEU A 128 2.75 0.05 -11.97
N PHE A 129 3.37 1.18 -11.63
CA PHE A 129 2.66 2.45 -11.59
C PHE A 129 2.03 2.78 -12.94
N GLY A 130 0.77 3.23 -12.91
CA GLY A 130 0.08 3.66 -14.12
C GLY A 130 -0.50 2.52 -14.96
N THR A 131 -0.18 1.26 -14.65
CA THR A 131 -0.79 0.08 -15.29
C THR A 131 -2.32 0.21 -15.30
N PRO A 132 -2.96 0.28 -16.48
CA PRO A 132 -4.41 0.40 -16.59
C PRO A 132 -5.08 -0.81 -15.96
N THR A 133 -6.13 -0.56 -15.20
CA THR A 133 -6.95 -1.62 -14.59
C THR A 133 -8.24 -1.86 -15.36
N GLY A 134 -8.62 -0.99 -16.30
CA GLY A 134 -9.90 -1.07 -17.02
C GLY A 134 -11.13 -0.63 -16.21
N HIS A 135 -11.10 -0.80 -14.88
CA HIS A 135 -12.31 -0.68 -14.05
C HIS A 135 -12.25 0.50 -13.07
N HIS A 136 -11.35 0.43 -12.08
CA HIS A 136 -11.21 1.45 -11.06
C HIS A 136 -9.76 1.56 -10.53
N LYS A 137 -9.46 2.62 -9.77
CA LYS A 137 -8.17 2.82 -9.10
C LYS A 137 -7.75 1.59 -8.28
N PHE A 138 -6.47 1.23 -8.39
CA PHE A 138 -5.84 0.17 -7.63
C PHE A 138 -4.71 0.75 -6.78
N LYS A 139 -4.73 0.48 -5.48
CA LYS A 139 -3.85 1.08 -4.48
C LYS A 139 -3.06 -0.01 -3.78
N VAL A 140 -1.76 0.24 -3.64
CA VAL A 140 -0.83 -0.60 -2.90
C VAL A 140 -0.28 0.16 -1.69
N ALA A 141 -0.07 -0.54 -0.58
CA ALA A 141 0.48 0.03 0.65
C ALA A 141 1.43 -0.95 1.36
N PHE A 142 2.52 -0.42 1.92
CA PHE A 142 3.57 -1.20 2.59
C PHE A 142 3.82 -0.73 4.03
N ALA A 143 3.50 -1.58 5.00
CA ALA A 143 3.83 -1.41 6.40
C ALA A 143 4.97 -2.34 6.79
N GLY A 144 6.00 -1.82 7.46
CA GLY A 144 7.16 -2.62 7.85
C GLY A 144 6.87 -3.56 9.02
N CYS A 145 5.73 -3.41 9.68
CA CYS A 145 5.34 -4.17 10.87
C CYS A 145 3.83 -4.12 11.09
N PRO A 146 3.29 -4.93 12.04
CA PRO A 146 1.85 -4.99 12.30
C PRO A 146 1.20 -3.70 12.83
N PHE A 147 1.96 -2.66 13.22
CA PHE A 147 1.39 -1.36 13.61
C PHE A 147 0.66 -0.63 12.46
N ASP A 148 0.99 -1.00 11.22
CA ASP A 148 0.21 -0.60 10.05
C ASP A 148 0.02 0.91 9.85
N CYS A 149 1.11 1.69 9.98
CA CYS A 149 1.08 3.14 9.76
C CYS A 149 0.37 3.58 8.45
N PRO A 150 0.55 2.93 7.28
CA PRO A 150 -0.11 3.32 6.04
C PRO A 150 -1.55 2.78 5.91
N LYS A 151 -2.09 2.11 6.93
CA LYS A 151 -3.42 1.47 6.92
C LYS A 151 -3.57 0.51 5.75
N SER A 152 -2.63 -0.42 5.63
CA SER A 152 -2.47 -1.29 4.47
C SER A 152 -3.75 -2.07 4.13
N ALA A 153 -4.48 -2.54 5.14
CA ALA A 153 -5.75 -3.26 4.96
C ALA A 153 -6.87 -2.40 4.33
N THR A 154 -6.72 -1.08 4.22
CA THR A 154 -7.70 -0.19 3.56
C THR A 154 -7.39 0.08 2.07
N ASN A 155 -6.35 -0.55 1.55
CA ASN A 155 -5.91 -0.47 0.15
C ASN A 155 -6.27 -1.77 -0.60
N ASP A 156 -6.25 -1.73 -1.94
CA ASP A 156 -6.62 -2.91 -2.73
C ASP A 156 -5.69 -4.09 -2.42
N VAL A 157 -4.38 -3.82 -2.29
CA VAL A 157 -3.39 -4.77 -1.75
C VAL A 157 -2.52 -4.07 -0.71
N GLY A 158 -2.52 -4.62 0.50
CA GLY A 158 -1.72 -4.16 1.64
C GLY A 158 -0.71 -5.20 2.06
N PHE A 159 0.52 -4.77 2.30
CA PHE A 159 1.62 -5.61 2.75
C PHE A 159 2.06 -5.18 4.16
N GLN A 160 2.19 -6.14 5.09
CA GLN A 160 2.65 -5.90 6.45
C GLN A 160 3.80 -6.84 6.80
N GLY A 161 4.95 -6.29 7.19
CA GLY A 161 6.10 -7.07 7.61
C GLY A 161 5.76 -8.02 8.75
N ALA A 162 6.26 -9.24 8.66
CA ALA A 162 5.96 -10.34 9.55
C ALA A 162 7.14 -11.30 9.66
N ILE A 163 7.33 -11.85 10.86
CA ILE A 163 8.28 -12.94 11.10
C ILE A 163 7.64 -14.13 11.78
N GLU A 164 8.02 -15.35 11.38
CA GLU A 164 7.66 -16.59 12.05
C GLU A 164 8.72 -16.87 13.13
N PRO A 165 8.41 -16.67 14.42
CA PRO A 165 9.38 -16.93 15.48
C PRO A 165 9.47 -18.43 15.79
N VAL A 166 10.67 -18.92 16.08
CA VAL A 166 10.91 -20.28 16.58
C VAL A 166 11.75 -20.23 17.85
N LEU A 167 11.40 -21.05 18.84
CA LEU A 167 12.09 -21.12 20.13
C LEU A 167 13.04 -22.31 20.16
N ASP A 168 14.30 -22.05 20.48
CA ASP A 168 15.20 -23.06 21.02
C ASP A 168 14.98 -23.17 22.55
N LYS A 169 14.29 -24.23 22.96
CA LYS A 169 14.02 -24.49 24.39
C LYS A 169 15.29 -24.74 25.20
N ALA A 170 16.36 -25.26 24.57
CA ALA A 170 17.63 -25.55 25.24
C ALA A 170 18.38 -24.26 25.57
N ALA A 171 18.43 -23.31 24.64
CA ALA A 171 19.05 -21.99 24.86
C ALA A 171 18.22 -21.07 25.79
N CYS A 172 16.94 -21.36 25.99
CA CYS A 172 16.04 -20.50 26.78
C CYS A 172 16.35 -20.53 28.28
N ILE A 173 16.58 -19.35 28.88
CA ILE A 173 16.81 -19.19 30.33
C ILE A 173 15.54 -18.94 31.17
N SER A 174 14.35 -19.15 30.59
CA SER A 174 13.06 -19.05 31.32
C SER A 174 12.75 -17.69 31.98
N CYS A 175 13.31 -16.59 31.48
CA CYS A 175 13.10 -15.25 32.05
C CYS A 175 11.69 -14.65 31.85
N GLY A 176 10.86 -15.24 30.97
CA GLY A 176 9.48 -14.80 30.74
C GLY A 176 9.27 -13.49 29.97
N LEU A 177 10.34 -12.80 29.54
CA LEU A 177 10.23 -11.51 28.84
C LEU A 177 9.39 -11.58 27.56
N CYS A 178 9.54 -12.64 26.76
CA CYS A 178 8.76 -12.85 25.54
C CYS A 178 7.26 -13.03 25.79
N ALA A 179 6.87 -13.68 26.88
CA ALA A 179 5.47 -13.83 27.27
C ALA A 179 4.90 -12.49 27.75
N LYS A 180 5.70 -11.73 28.53
CA LYS A 180 5.32 -10.40 29.02
C LYS A 180 5.14 -9.40 27.87
N SER A 181 6.03 -9.40 26.88
CA SER A 181 5.98 -8.49 25.73
C SER A 181 4.93 -8.88 24.69
N CYS A 182 4.46 -10.12 24.68
CA CYS A 182 3.48 -10.60 23.72
C CYS A 182 2.11 -9.92 23.93
N VAL A 183 1.84 -8.88 23.14
CA VAL A 183 0.55 -8.16 23.14
C VAL A 183 -0.64 -9.07 22.84
N PRO A 184 -0.63 -9.93 21.79
CA PRO A 184 -1.78 -10.80 21.51
C PRO A 184 -1.89 -11.99 22.48
N LYS A 185 -0.99 -12.12 23.46
CA LYS A 185 -0.92 -13.24 24.41
C LYS A 185 -0.80 -14.61 23.74
N ALA A 186 -0.16 -14.64 22.57
CA ALA A 186 0.18 -15.87 21.87
C ALA A 186 1.29 -16.67 22.56
N ILE A 187 2.10 -16.03 23.40
CA ILE A 187 3.15 -16.68 24.18
C ILE A 187 2.78 -16.65 25.66
N VAL A 188 2.74 -17.83 26.27
CA VAL A 188 2.53 -18.03 27.71
C VAL A 188 3.68 -18.86 28.29
N MET A 189 3.87 -18.81 29.61
CA MET A 189 4.83 -19.70 30.28
C MET A 189 4.13 -21.03 30.59
N GLY A 190 4.66 -22.12 30.04
CA GLY A 190 4.16 -23.47 30.23
C GLY A 190 4.50 -24.06 31.60
N ALA A 191 4.07 -25.30 31.83
CA ALA A 191 4.30 -26.02 33.10
C ALA A 191 5.79 -26.31 33.36
N ASP A 192 6.60 -26.44 32.30
CA ASP A 192 8.06 -26.58 32.35
C ASP A 192 8.79 -25.25 32.62
N ASN A 193 8.04 -24.17 32.89
CA ASN A 193 8.52 -22.80 32.97
C ASN A 193 9.28 -22.35 31.70
N LYS A 194 8.96 -22.92 30.54
CA LYS A 194 9.45 -22.46 29.23
C LYS A 194 8.33 -21.73 28.48
N PRO A 195 8.67 -20.80 27.59
CA PRO A 195 7.67 -20.16 26.73
C PRO A 195 7.03 -21.16 25.77
N GLU A 196 5.72 -21.07 25.61
CA GLU A 196 4.93 -21.83 24.64
C GLU A 196 4.18 -20.87 23.73
N LEU A 197 4.32 -21.06 22.41
CA LEU A 197 3.67 -20.25 21.39
C LEU A 197 2.41 -20.96 20.89
N THR A 198 1.28 -20.27 20.93
CA THR A 198 0.03 -20.64 20.23
C THR A 198 0.02 -19.96 18.86
N PRO A 199 0.26 -20.68 17.74
CA PRO A 199 0.42 -20.05 16.43
C PRO A 199 -0.81 -19.27 15.96
N ALA A 200 -2.02 -19.76 16.26
CA ALA A 200 -3.27 -19.14 15.87
C ALA A 200 -3.52 -17.75 16.49
N ALA A 201 -2.90 -17.46 17.65
CA ALA A 201 -2.98 -16.15 18.30
C ALA A 201 -1.83 -15.21 17.90
N CYS A 202 -0.79 -15.73 17.25
CA CYS A 202 0.39 -14.95 16.88
C CYS A 202 0.08 -14.00 15.72
N ILE A 203 0.46 -12.73 15.87
CA ILE A 203 0.33 -11.72 14.80
C ILE A 203 1.66 -11.46 14.06
N TRP A 204 2.69 -12.27 14.35
CA TRP A 204 3.99 -12.20 13.68
C TRP A 204 4.76 -10.87 13.83
N CYS A 205 4.54 -10.15 14.93
CA CYS A 205 5.20 -8.86 15.21
C CYS A 205 6.70 -8.96 15.53
N GLY A 206 7.17 -10.15 15.91
CA GLY A 206 8.58 -10.38 16.21
C GLY A 206 9.09 -9.84 17.54
N ASP A 207 8.23 -9.30 18.39
CA ASP A 207 8.65 -8.77 19.70
C ASP A 207 9.37 -9.82 20.56
N CYS A 208 8.95 -11.09 20.48
CA CYS A 208 9.60 -12.20 21.20
C CYS A 208 11.08 -12.41 20.80
N VAL A 209 11.40 -12.27 19.51
CA VAL A 209 12.76 -12.32 18.99
C VAL A 209 13.55 -11.11 19.49
N LYS A 210 12.97 -9.92 19.37
CA LYS A 210 13.60 -8.65 19.75
C LYS A 210 13.93 -8.54 21.24
N VAL A 211 13.06 -9.02 22.13
CA VAL A 211 13.25 -8.89 23.59
C VAL A 211 14.03 -10.05 24.21
N CYS A 212 14.36 -11.10 23.46
CA CYS A 212 15.04 -12.26 24.02
C CYS A 212 16.51 -11.92 24.34
N PRO A 213 16.92 -11.91 25.62
CA PRO A 213 18.28 -11.48 26.00
C PRO A 213 19.36 -12.49 25.63
N VAL A 214 18.97 -13.74 25.36
CA VAL A 214 19.86 -14.86 25.02
C VAL A 214 19.62 -15.38 23.60
N SER A 215 18.85 -14.66 22.79
CA SER A 215 18.55 -15.04 21.40
C SER A 215 17.98 -16.46 21.22
N ALA A 216 17.30 -16.99 22.24
CA ALA A 216 16.63 -18.29 22.16
C ALA A 216 15.44 -18.28 21.20
N TRP A 217 14.85 -17.10 20.93
CA TRP A 217 13.90 -16.90 19.85
C TRP A 217 14.65 -16.46 18.59
N SER A 218 14.46 -17.19 17.49
CA SER A 218 15.04 -16.87 16.19
C SER A 218 13.97 -16.75 15.10
N VAL A 219 14.38 -16.27 13.93
CA VAL A 219 13.50 -16.06 12.77
C VAL A 219 13.54 -17.29 11.88
N LYS A 220 12.40 -17.98 11.75
CA LYS A 220 12.26 -19.12 10.83
C LYS A 220 11.90 -18.68 9.42
N LYS A 221 10.95 -17.74 9.30
CA LYS A 221 10.53 -17.10 8.04
C LYS A 221 10.35 -15.61 8.25
N GLN A 222 10.58 -14.84 7.22
CA GLN A 222 10.39 -13.38 7.21
C GLN A 222 9.85 -12.96 5.85
N GLY A 223 8.95 -11.99 5.85
CA GLY A 223 8.37 -11.43 4.64
C GLY A 223 7.12 -10.64 4.94
N TYR A 224 6.23 -10.53 3.96
CA TYR A 224 4.97 -9.84 4.12
C TYR A 224 3.81 -10.80 4.41
N THR A 225 3.00 -10.46 5.40
CA THR A 225 1.57 -10.81 5.32
C THR A 225 0.88 -9.88 4.32
N VAL A 226 -0.05 -10.43 3.53
CA VAL A 226 -0.73 -9.69 2.47
C VAL A 226 -2.23 -9.67 2.72
N ARG A 227 -2.78 -8.46 2.84
CA ARG A 227 -4.21 -8.21 3.00
C ARG A 227 -4.80 -7.62 1.75
N ILE A 228 -5.88 -8.21 1.22
CA ILE A 228 -6.41 -7.86 -0.10
C ILE A 228 -7.89 -7.49 -0.01
N GLY A 229 -8.33 -6.57 -0.87
CA GLY A 229 -9.73 -6.20 -1.03
C GLY A 229 -10.14 -4.96 -0.24
N GLY A 230 -9.19 -4.24 0.35
CA GLY A 230 -9.47 -3.00 1.08
C GLY A 230 -9.90 -1.84 0.18
N LYS A 231 -10.84 -1.04 0.67
CA LYS A 231 -11.13 0.28 0.10
C LYS A 231 -11.64 1.23 1.16
N TRP A 232 -11.26 2.50 1.01
CA TRP A 232 -11.89 3.60 1.73
C TRP A 232 -12.74 4.49 0.81
N GLY A 233 -13.75 5.14 1.38
CA GLY A 233 -14.69 6.02 0.68
C GLY A 233 -16.14 5.74 1.10
N ARG A 234 -17.09 6.04 0.20
CA ARG A 234 -18.54 5.90 0.44
C ARG A 234 -18.98 4.53 0.94
N ASN A 235 -18.38 3.46 0.38
CA ASN A 235 -18.64 2.07 0.78
C ASN A 235 -17.28 1.46 1.21
N PRO A 236 -16.89 1.58 2.49
CA PRO A 236 -15.59 1.10 2.96
C PRO A 236 -15.54 -0.42 3.15
N LEU A 237 -14.40 -1.02 2.81
CA LEU A 237 -14.06 -2.42 3.07
C LEU A 237 -12.68 -2.51 3.74
N VAL A 238 -12.54 -3.43 4.68
CA VAL A 238 -11.23 -3.85 5.22
C VAL A 238 -10.80 -5.14 4.53
N GLY A 239 -9.61 -5.11 3.93
CA GLY A 239 -9.00 -6.27 3.30
C GLY A 239 -8.60 -7.34 4.30
N THR A 240 -8.68 -8.59 3.88
CA THR A 240 -8.47 -9.78 4.72
C THR A 240 -7.21 -10.53 4.29
N LEU A 241 -6.72 -11.46 5.12
CA LEU A 241 -5.42 -12.10 4.93
C LEU A 241 -5.47 -13.13 3.78
N PHE A 242 -4.65 -12.96 2.75
CA PHE A 242 -4.55 -13.91 1.62
C PHE A 242 -3.20 -14.62 1.54
N ALA A 243 -2.12 -14.01 2.05
CA ALA A 243 -0.81 -14.63 2.08
C ALA A 243 -0.03 -14.27 3.34
N THR A 244 0.90 -15.15 3.71
CA THR A 244 1.83 -14.99 4.85
C THR A 244 3.26 -15.22 4.39
N PHE A 245 4.19 -14.44 4.96
CA PHE A 245 5.63 -14.52 4.69
C PHE A 245 6.00 -14.47 3.21
N LEU A 246 5.26 -13.68 2.41
CA LEU A 246 5.60 -13.45 1.01
C LEU A 246 6.98 -12.73 0.94
N PRO A 247 7.97 -13.28 0.23
CA PRO A 247 9.28 -12.65 0.10
C PRO A 247 9.20 -11.29 -0.59
N GLU A 248 10.09 -10.36 -0.22
CA GLU A 248 10.07 -8.98 -0.73
C GLU A 248 10.26 -8.93 -2.25
N GLU A 249 11.11 -9.79 -2.79
CA GLU A 249 11.40 -9.94 -4.21
C GLU A 249 10.22 -10.49 -5.05
N ARG A 250 9.21 -11.08 -4.39
CA ARG A 250 8.01 -11.63 -5.04
C ARG A 250 6.85 -10.63 -5.07
N VAL A 251 6.98 -9.45 -4.44
CA VAL A 251 5.90 -8.46 -4.32
C VAL A 251 5.33 -8.03 -5.67
N CYS A 252 6.19 -7.72 -6.65
CA CYS A 252 5.72 -7.24 -7.95
C CYS A 252 4.94 -8.34 -8.71
N GLU A 253 5.48 -9.56 -8.76
CA GLU A 253 4.78 -10.69 -9.39
C GLU A 253 3.45 -10.98 -8.69
N PHE A 254 3.43 -10.91 -7.36
CA PHE A 254 2.19 -11.11 -6.61
C PHE A 254 1.11 -10.09 -7.02
N ILE A 255 1.48 -8.81 -7.14
CA ILE A 255 0.54 -7.77 -7.60
C ILE A 255 0.10 -8.00 -9.05
N GLU A 256 0.98 -8.48 -9.92
CA GLU A 256 0.64 -8.80 -11.31
C GLU A 256 -0.40 -9.92 -11.39
N VAL A 257 -0.23 -11.00 -10.62
CA VAL A 257 -1.21 -12.10 -10.53
C VAL A 257 -2.56 -11.60 -10.00
N VAL A 258 -2.56 -10.75 -8.97
CA VAL A 258 -3.77 -10.10 -8.45
C VAL A 258 -4.44 -9.22 -9.52
N LEU A 259 -3.67 -8.44 -10.26
CA LEU A 259 -4.17 -7.54 -11.31
C LEU A 259 -4.76 -8.31 -12.48
N ALA A 260 -4.14 -9.43 -12.88
CA ALA A 260 -4.64 -10.29 -13.94
C ALA A 260 -6.03 -10.84 -13.59
N TRP A 261 -6.16 -11.42 -12.39
CA TRP A 261 -7.46 -11.92 -11.89
C TRP A 261 -8.50 -10.80 -11.79
N TYR A 262 -8.11 -9.64 -11.25
CA TYR A 262 -9.01 -8.50 -11.12
C TYR A 262 -9.56 -8.04 -12.46
N LYS A 263 -8.70 -7.90 -13.48
CA LYS A 263 -9.11 -7.48 -14.83
C LYS A 263 -10.09 -8.47 -15.44
N GLU A 264 -9.75 -9.76 -15.40
CA GLU A 264 -10.61 -10.82 -15.94
C GLU A 264 -11.99 -10.81 -15.29
N LYS A 265 -12.05 -10.84 -13.95
CA LYS A 265 -13.31 -10.96 -13.21
C LYS A 265 -14.13 -9.66 -13.16
N ALA A 266 -13.53 -8.51 -13.46
CA ALA A 266 -14.23 -7.23 -13.42
C ALA A 266 -14.76 -6.75 -14.78
N GLU A 267 -14.45 -7.45 -15.87
CA GLU A 267 -14.78 -7.05 -17.25
C GLU A 267 -16.27 -6.70 -17.43
N ALA A 268 -17.17 -7.53 -16.89
CA ALA A 268 -18.61 -7.35 -16.99
C ALA A 268 -19.21 -6.35 -15.98
N HIS A 269 -18.39 -5.66 -15.17
CA HIS A 269 -18.85 -4.92 -13.98
C HIS A 269 -18.50 -3.43 -13.98
N GLY A 270 -17.87 -2.91 -15.04
CA GLY A 270 -17.60 -1.48 -15.20
C GLY A 270 -16.74 -0.90 -14.08
N ARG A 271 -17.23 0.14 -13.37
CA ARG A 271 -16.47 0.86 -12.32
C ARG A 271 -16.55 0.19 -10.95
N VAL A 272 -15.92 -0.97 -10.80
CA VAL A 272 -15.91 -1.80 -9.58
C VAL A 272 -14.51 -1.88 -8.95
N ARG A 273 -14.38 -2.13 -7.64
CA ARG A 273 -13.07 -2.32 -6.97
C ARG A 273 -12.77 -3.79 -6.73
N LEU A 274 -11.49 -4.12 -6.55
CA LEU A 274 -11.03 -5.48 -6.27
C LEU A 274 -11.81 -6.15 -5.12
N GLY A 275 -11.99 -5.45 -4.00
CA GLY A 275 -12.71 -6.02 -2.84
C GLY A 275 -14.16 -6.42 -3.15
N ASP A 276 -14.86 -5.65 -4.00
CA ASP A 276 -16.23 -5.98 -4.40
C ASP A 276 -16.26 -7.24 -5.29
N ILE A 277 -15.25 -7.40 -6.16
CA ILE A 277 -15.10 -8.59 -6.98
C ILE A 277 -14.78 -9.82 -6.14
N ILE A 278 -13.90 -9.71 -5.14
CA ILE A 278 -13.60 -10.81 -4.22
C ILE A 278 -14.87 -11.25 -3.46
N ILE A 279 -15.72 -10.31 -3.04
CA ILE A 279 -16.99 -10.64 -2.37
C ILE A 279 -17.95 -11.35 -3.34
N ARG A 280 -18.02 -10.91 -4.60
CA ARG A 280 -18.89 -11.49 -5.63
C ARG A 280 -18.47 -12.90 -6.06
N GLU A 281 -17.20 -13.04 -6.43
CA GLU A 281 -16.64 -14.31 -6.94
C GLU A 281 -16.37 -15.32 -5.82
N GLY A 282 -16.27 -14.84 -4.58
CA GLY A 282 -15.92 -15.64 -3.41
C GLY A 282 -14.41 -15.68 -3.16
N SER A 283 -14.03 -15.65 -1.88
CA SER A 283 -12.61 -15.62 -1.49
C SER A 283 -11.86 -16.91 -1.82
N GLN A 284 -12.56 -18.05 -1.85
CA GLN A 284 -11.95 -19.32 -2.21
C GLN A 284 -11.48 -19.34 -3.67
N ALA A 285 -12.30 -18.87 -4.61
CA ALA A 285 -11.93 -18.80 -6.02
C ALA A 285 -10.66 -17.94 -6.24
N PHE A 286 -10.53 -16.86 -5.47
CA PHE A 286 -9.35 -16.02 -5.53
C PHE A 286 -8.12 -16.64 -4.85
N LEU A 287 -8.30 -17.35 -3.73
CA LEU A 287 -7.22 -18.14 -3.11
C LEU A 287 -6.69 -19.19 -4.07
N ASP A 288 -7.58 -19.92 -4.75
CA ASP A 288 -7.20 -20.97 -5.69
C ASP A 288 -6.39 -20.39 -6.86
N HIS A 289 -6.78 -19.22 -7.36
CA HIS A 289 -6.01 -18.49 -8.37
C HIS A 289 -4.59 -18.13 -7.88
N LEU A 290 -4.48 -17.56 -6.67
CA LEU A 290 -3.18 -17.16 -6.12
C LEU A 290 -2.27 -18.37 -5.83
N ARG A 291 -2.83 -19.50 -5.40
CA ARG A 291 -2.07 -20.73 -5.07
C ARG A 291 -1.36 -21.35 -6.27
N VAL A 292 -1.84 -21.11 -7.50
CA VAL A 292 -1.16 -21.58 -8.70
C VAL A 292 0.28 -21.06 -8.75
N THR A 293 0.50 -19.81 -8.34
CA THR A 293 1.82 -19.17 -8.38
C THR A 293 2.51 -19.14 -7.01
N PHE A 294 1.74 -19.07 -5.91
CA PHE A 294 2.27 -18.91 -4.55
C PHE A 294 1.76 -19.98 -3.57
N PRO A 295 1.97 -21.29 -3.86
CA PRO A 295 1.40 -22.37 -3.06
C PRO A 295 1.87 -22.38 -1.60
N GLU A 296 3.09 -21.90 -1.33
CA GLU A 296 3.68 -21.89 0.01
C GLU A 296 3.29 -20.67 0.86
N ASN A 297 2.85 -19.58 0.23
CA ASN A 297 2.56 -18.31 0.91
C ASN A 297 1.07 -18.09 1.11
N VAL A 298 0.23 -18.58 0.19
CA VAL A 298 -1.21 -18.35 0.23
C VAL A 298 -1.84 -19.15 1.36
N VAL A 299 -2.64 -18.48 2.20
CA VAL A 299 -3.29 -19.11 3.36
C VAL A 299 -4.26 -20.21 2.94
N SER A 300 -4.51 -21.21 3.80
CA SER A 300 -5.42 -22.32 3.51
C SER A 300 -6.89 -21.90 3.39
N SER A 301 -7.29 -20.85 4.12
CA SER A 301 -8.63 -20.27 4.05
C SER A 301 -8.59 -18.80 4.46
N THR A 302 -9.59 -18.05 4.02
CA THR A 302 -9.77 -16.65 4.42
C THR A 302 -11.25 -16.28 4.39
N ILE A 303 -11.58 -15.20 5.10
CA ILE A 303 -12.90 -14.59 5.06
C ILE A 303 -12.96 -13.50 3.97
N PRO A 304 -14.13 -13.19 3.41
CA PRO A 304 -14.28 -12.09 2.47
C PRO A 304 -13.86 -10.74 3.06
N PRO A 305 -13.44 -9.76 2.23
CA PRO A 305 -13.22 -8.39 2.69
C PRO A 305 -14.41 -7.88 3.51
N GLN A 306 -14.12 -7.30 4.66
CA GLN A 306 -15.12 -6.97 5.67
C GLN A 306 -15.77 -5.62 5.36
N VAL A 307 -17.10 -5.61 5.25
CA VAL A 307 -17.88 -4.38 5.04
C VAL A 307 -17.92 -3.58 6.35
N ILE A 308 -17.54 -2.31 6.30
CA ILE A 308 -17.75 -1.41 7.44
C ILE A 308 -19.04 -0.64 7.21
N LEU A 309 -20.06 -0.94 8.02
CA LEU A 309 -21.30 -0.16 8.08
C LEU A 309 -21.02 1.14 8.84
N THR A 310 -20.86 2.24 8.10
CA THR A 310 -20.55 3.57 8.66
C THR A 310 -21.76 4.49 8.77
N GLN A 311 -22.88 4.08 8.18
CA GLN A 311 -24.17 4.75 8.31
C GLN A 311 -25.15 3.73 8.88
N VAL A 312 -25.49 3.91 10.15
CA VAL A 312 -26.46 3.11 10.88
C VAL A 312 -27.47 4.09 11.46
N GLY A 313 -28.75 3.95 11.09
CA GLY A 313 -29.79 4.94 11.37
C GLY A 313 -30.34 5.57 10.08
N ASN A 314 -31.62 5.96 10.12
CA ASN A 314 -32.42 6.46 8.99
C ASN A 314 -31.81 7.69 8.30
#